data_AF-A0AAU0S5X1-F1
#
_entry.id   AF-A0AAU0S5X1-F1
#
_cell.length_a   1.000
_cell.length_b   1.000
_cell.length_c   1.000
_cell.angle_alpha   90.00
_cell.angle_beta   90.00
_cell.angle_gamma   90.00
#
_symmetry.space_group_name_H-M   'P 1'
#
loop_
_entity.id
_entity.type
_entity.pdbx_description
1 polymer ?
#
loop_
_entity_poly.entity_id
_entity_poly.type
_entity_poly.pdbx_seq_one_letter_code
_entity_poly.pdbx_strand_id
1 'polypeptide(L)'
;MALERLLNVFSAEFNHQKEAKLYIFFDEVQYLKEWEIHLKSLVDSYSDYKFVVTGSAAAALKLKSNESGAGRFSNFVLPPLTFAEYLRFIQRDTELINTVVPPGVGYTANNIDALNEEFLNYLNFGGYPEAVFSDTIRENPQQFIRGD
;
A
#
# COMPACT_ATOMS: atom_id res chain seq x y z
N MET A 1 -2.16 -4.77 27.08
CA MET A 1 -2.83 -3.83 26.13
C MET A 1 -3.76 -4.59 25.17
N ALA A 2 -4.57 -3.93 24.32
CA ALA A 2 -5.58 -4.60 23.48
C ALA A 2 -4.99 -5.56 22.42
N LEU A 3 -4.00 -5.12 21.63
CA LEU A 3 -3.33 -5.96 20.62
C LEU A 3 -2.55 -7.12 21.24
N GLU A 4 -1.91 -6.88 22.39
CA GLU A 4 -1.21 -7.91 23.14
C GLU A 4 -2.14 -9.02 23.62
N ARG A 5 -3.35 -8.67 24.09
CA ARG A 5 -4.37 -9.66 24.44
C ARG A 5 -4.76 -10.49 23.22
N LEU A 6 -4.94 -9.87 22.06
CA LEU A 6 -5.26 -10.56 20.82
C LEU A 6 -4.13 -11.53 20.41
N LEU A 7 -2.87 -11.08 20.48
CA LEU A 7 -1.70 -11.90 20.17
C LEU A 7 -1.56 -13.08 21.13
N ASN A 8 -1.84 -12.88 22.42
CA ASN A 8 -1.78 -13.95 23.42
C ASN A 8 -2.86 -15.01 23.17
N VAL A 9 -4.08 -14.59 22.81
CA VAL A 9 -5.15 -15.53 22.43
C VAL A 9 -4.74 -16.31 21.19
N PHE A 10 -4.30 -15.62 20.13
CA PHE A 10 -3.79 -16.27 18.92
C PHE A 10 -2.67 -17.28 19.22
N SER A 11 -1.68 -16.86 20.01
CA SER A 11 -0.54 -17.74 20.35
C SER A 11 -0.97 -18.95 21.16
N ALA A 12 -1.93 -18.81 22.08
CA ALA A 12 -2.46 -19.91 22.86
C ALA A 12 -3.26 -20.91 22.00
N GLU A 13 -4.15 -20.41 21.14
CA GLU A 13 -4.98 -21.25 20.26
C GLU A 13 -4.14 -22.08 19.28
N PHE A 14 -3.06 -21.50 18.76
CA PHE A 14 -2.16 -22.17 17.81
C PHE A 14 -0.89 -22.75 18.46
N ASN A 15 -0.81 -22.74 19.79
CA ASN A 15 0.30 -23.25 20.59
C ASN A 15 1.68 -22.71 20.16
N HIS A 16 1.75 -21.42 19.82
CA HIS A 16 2.98 -20.72 19.50
C HIS A 16 3.74 -20.32 20.77
N GLN A 17 5.02 -20.65 20.83
CA GLN A 17 5.92 -20.19 21.88
C GLN A 17 6.43 -18.78 21.59
N LYS A 18 6.93 -18.11 22.62
CA LYS A 18 7.37 -16.71 22.54
C LYS A 18 8.60 -16.52 21.64
N GLU A 19 9.42 -17.56 21.52
CA GLU A 19 10.63 -17.62 20.70
C GLU A 19 10.31 -18.02 19.24
N ALA A 20 9.03 -18.28 18.92
CA ALA A 20 8.62 -18.60 17.56
C ALA A 20 8.86 -17.42 16.63
N LYS A 21 9.31 -17.70 15.41
CA LYS A 21 9.42 -16.68 14.37
C LYS A 21 8.08 -16.49 13.70
N LEU A 22 7.33 -15.48 14.13
CA LEU A 22 6.01 -15.16 13.59
C LEU A 22 6.01 -13.84 12.83
N TYR A 23 5.18 -13.77 11.80
CA TYR A 23 4.85 -12.54 11.10
C TYR A 23 3.40 -12.19 11.44
N ILE A 24 3.20 -11.03 12.04
CA ILE A 24 1.90 -10.56 12.52
C ILE A 24 1.53 -9.32 11.72
N PHE A 25 0.37 -9.39 11.06
CA PHE A 25 -0.15 -8.32 10.22
C PHE A 25 -1.37 -7.70 10.91
N PHE A 26 -1.35 -6.37 11.10
CA PHE A 26 -2.51 -5.62 11.55
C PHE A 26 -2.99 -4.70 10.44
N ASP A 27 -4.21 -4.94 9.97
CA ASP A 27 -4.83 -4.11 8.96
C ASP A 27 -5.56 -2.92 9.60
N GLU A 28 -5.52 -1.77 8.93
CA GLU A 28 -6.16 -0.52 9.34
C GLU A 28 -5.94 -0.13 10.81
N VAL A 29 -4.66 -0.16 11.23
CA VAL A 29 -4.27 0.02 12.64
C VAL A 29 -4.70 1.38 13.21
N GLN A 30 -4.93 2.39 12.37
CA GLN A 30 -5.36 3.72 12.78
C GLN A 30 -6.72 3.76 13.46
N TYR A 31 -7.57 2.74 13.29
CA TYR A 31 -8.84 2.65 14.03
C TYR A 31 -8.63 2.38 15.52
N LEU A 32 -7.48 1.80 15.90
CA LEU A 32 -7.12 1.62 17.29
C LEU A 32 -6.53 2.93 17.84
N LYS A 33 -7.19 3.50 18.85
CA LYS A 33 -6.64 4.64 19.59
C LYS A 33 -5.30 4.25 20.23
N GLU A 34 -4.32 5.15 20.16
CA GLU A 34 -2.99 4.94 20.77
C GLU A 34 -2.26 3.69 20.25
N TRP A 35 -2.54 3.28 19.02
CA TRP A 35 -1.96 2.07 18.41
C TRP A 35 -0.43 2.01 18.47
N GLU A 36 0.26 3.16 18.40
CA GLU A 36 1.73 3.23 18.50
C GLU A 36 2.26 2.69 19.83
N ILE A 37 1.57 2.99 20.94
CA ILE A 37 1.92 2.50 22.28
C ILE A 37 1.76 0.98 22.33
N HIS A 38 0.68 0.48 21.72
CA HIS A 38 0.40 -0.95 21.64
C HIS A 38 1.47 -1.69 20.81
N LEU A 39 1.83 -1.17 19.64
CA LEU A 39 2.88 -1.77 18.80
C LEU A 39 4.25 -1.72 19.47
N LYS A 40 4.60 -0.62 20.13
CA LYS A 40 5.85 -0.51 20.90
C LYS A 40 5.93 -1.61 21.96
N SER A 41 4.87 -1.80 22.74
CA SER A 41 4.80 -2.86 23.75
C SER A 41 4.97 -4.25 23.14
N LEU A 42 4.40 -4.49 21.96
CA LEU A 42 4.53 -5.76 21.25
C LEU A 42 5.96 -6.00 20.77
N VAL A 43 6.55 -5.03 20.08
CA VAL A 43 7.93 -5.12 19.57
C VAL A 43 8.93 -5.34 20.72
N ASP A 44 8.73 -4.64 21.85
CA ASP A 44 9.60 -4.75 23.02
C ASP A 44 9.42 -6.09 23.75
N SER A 45 8.21 -6.67 23.72
CA SER A 45 7.90 -7.93 24.41
C SER A 45 8.20 -9.18 23.58
N TYR A 46 8.16 -9.09 22.25
CA TYR A 46 8.22 -10.22 21.32
C TYR A 46 9.30 -9.98 20.25
N SER A 47 10.57 -10.08 20.63
CA SER A 47 11.72 -9.76 19.77
C SER A 47 11.87 -10.63 18.52
N ASP A 48 11.39 -11.87 18.56
CA ASP A 48 11.46 -12.82 17.44
C ASP A 48 10.30 -12.66 16.44
N TYR A 49 9.31 -11.83 16.79
CA TYR A 49 8.14 -11.58 15.95
C TYR A 49 8.41 -10.38 15.04
N LYS A 50 7.86 -10.42 13.83
CA LYS A 50 7.86 -9.31 12.88
C LYS A 50 6.44 -8.76 12.76
N PHE A 51 6.28 -7.50 13.11
CA PHE A 51 5.00 -6.80 13.03
C PHE A 51 4.97 -5.94 11.77
N VAL A 52 3.93 -6.11 10.97
CA VAL A 52 3.62 -5.28 9.80
C VAL A 52 2.26 -4.67 10.03
N VAL A 53 2.15 -3.37 9.82
CA VAL A 53 0.90 -2.64 10.00
C VAL A 53 0.60 -1.80 8.78
N THR A 54 -0.67 -1.72 8.42
CA THR A 54 -1.18 -0.88 7.33
C THR A 54 -2.11 0.18 7.89
N GLY A 55 -2.32 1.22 7.09
CA GLY A 55 -3.36 2.21 7.35
C GLY A 55 -3.55 3.15 6.17
N SER A 56 -4.76 3.18 5.64
CA SER A 56 -5.17 4.01 4.49
C SER A 56 -4.98 5.51 4.74
N ALA A 57 -5.20 5.98 5.98
CA ALA A 57 -4.98 7.36 6.38
C ALA A 57 -3.50 7.66 6.72
N ALA A 58 -2.59 7.45 5.76
CA ALA A 58 -1.15 7.65 5.93
C ALA A 58 -0.77 9.07 6.46
N ALA A 59 -1.57 10.09 6.13
CA ALA A 59 -1.41 11.44 6.69
C ALA A 59 -1.69 11.51 8.20
N ALA A 60 -2.68 10.75 8.70
CA ALA A 60 -2.97 10.65 10.13
C ALA A 60 -1.90 9.84 10.87
N LEU A 61 -1.31 8.81 10.23
CA LEU A 61 -0.17 8.06 10.77
C LEU A 61 1.09 8.93 10.89
N LYS A 62 1.35 9.83 9.92
CA LYS A 62 2.47 10.78 9.97
C LYS A 62 2.27 11.93 10.96
N LEU A 63 1.04 12.44 11.11
CA LEU A 63 0.75 13.62 11.95
C LEU A 63 0.51 13.30 13.43
N LYS A 64 0.09 12.08 13.77
CA LYS A 64 -0.20 11.68 15.17
C LYS A 64 0.94 10.97 15.89
N SER A 65 2.05 10.69 15.22
CA SER A 65 3.20 10.07 15.88
C SER A 65 3.94 11.11 16.72
N ASN A 66 3.44 11.27 17.95
CA ASN A 66 4.03 12.13 18.98
C ASN A 66 5.34 11.54 19.54
N GLU A 67 5.66 10.29 19.18
CA GLU A 67 6.86 9.59 19.60
C GLU A 67 7.73 9.29 18.38
N SER A 68 9.01 9.65 18.48
CA SER A 68 10.03 9.19 17.56
C SER A 68 10.16 7.67 17.71
N GLY A 69 9.47 6.92 16.86
CA GLY A 69 9.66 5.49 16.62
C GLY A 69 11.05 5.10 16.09
N ALA A 70 12.05 5.95 16.32
CA ALA A 70 13.39 5.87 15.77
C ALA A 70 14.05 4.53 16.08
N GLY A 71 14.49 3.87 15.02
CA GLY A 71 15.25 2.62 15.06
C GLY A 71 14.42 1.35 15.16
N ARG A 72 13.11 1.41 15.47
CA ARG A 72 12.25 0.22 15.62
C ARG A 72 11.21 0.08 14.51
N PHE A 73 10.74 1.20 13.97
CA PHE A 73 9.76 1.20 12.89
C PHE A 73 10.39 1.63 11.57
N SER A 74 10.03 0.91 10.51
CA SER A 74 10.34 1.28 9.13
C SER A 74 9.03 1.64 8.45
N ASN A 75 8.91 2.90 8.02
CA ASN A 75 7.69 3.42 7.42
C ASN A 75 7.82 3.40 5.89
N PHE A 76 6.81 2.82 5.24
CA PHE A 76 6.70 2.79 3.78
C PHE A 76 5.42 3.52 3.39
N VAL A 77 5.50 4.35 2.36
CA VAL A 77 4.34 4.99 1.74
C VAL A 77 4.14 4.31 0.40
N LEU A 78 2.96 3.74 0.19
CA LEU A 78 2.56 3.17 -1.10
C LEU A 78 1.74 4.23 -1.86
N PRO A 79 2.31 4.91 -2.87
CA PRO A 79 1.57 5.87 -3.66
C PRO A 79 0.61 5.16 -4.63
N PRO A 80 -0.35 5.90 -5.23
CA PRO A 80 -1.07 5.44 -6.42
C PRO A 80 -0.09 5.02 -7.53
N LEU A 81 -0.57 4.18 -8.45
CA LEU A 81 0.17 3.78 -9.64
C LEU A 81 0.68 5.02 -10.39
N THR A 82 1.91 4.96 -10.86
CA THR A 82 2.40 5.92 -11.86
C THR A 82 1.76 5.63 -13.22
N PHE A 83 1.76 6.61 -14.13
CA PHE A 83 1.25 6.39 -15.49
C PHE A 83 1.97 5.25 -16.23
N ALA A 84 3.28 5.10 -16.01
CA ALA A 84 4.06 4.00 -16.59
C ALA A 84 3.62 2.63 -16.03
N GLU A 85 3.32 2.55 -14.74
CA GLU A 85 2.76 1.33 -14.15
C GLU A 85 1.35 1.07 -14.66
N TYR A 86 0.49 2.08 -14.73
CA TYR A 86 -0.84 1.97 -15.34
C TYR A 86 -0.78 1.34 -16.74
N LEU A 87 0.10 1.85 -17.63
CA LEU A 87 0.26 1.30 -18.97
C LEU A 87 0.69 -0.18 -18.97
N ARG A 88 1.55 -0.58 -18.02
CA ARG A 88 1.94 -1.99 -17.82
C ARG A 88 0.77 -2.84 -17.33
N PHE A 89 -0.03 -2.31 -16.41
CA PHE A 89 -1.20 -3.01 -15.87
C PHE A 89 -2.23 -3.29 -16.97
N ILE A 90 -2.46 -2.34 -17.88
CA ILE A 90 -3.35 -2.54 -19.04
C ILE A 90 -2.65 -3.22 -20.24
N GLN A 91 -1.38 -3.61 -20.10
CA GLN A 91 -0.58 -4.29 -21.13
C GLN A 91 -0.41 -3.50 -22.44
N ARG A 92 -0.39 -2.16 -22.36
CA ARG A 92 -0.20 -1.25 -23.51
C ARG A 92 1.12 -0.48 -23.48
N ASP A 93 2.00 -0.76 -22.53
CA ASP A 93 3.27 -0.06 -22.37
C ASP A 93 4.20 -0.23 -23.59
N THR A 94 4.37 -1.45 -24.07
CA THR A 94 5.17 -1.75 -25.28
C THR A 94 4.45 -1.41 -26.58
N GLU A 95 3.11 -1.38 -26.56
CA GLU A 95 2.29 -0.94 -27.70
C GLU A 95 2.45 0.56 -27.93
N LEU A 96 2.35 1.36 -26.87
CA LEU A 96 2.25 2.82 -26.96
C LEU A 96 3.59 3.53 -26.79
N ILE A 97 4.55 2.94 -26.08
CA ILE A 97 5.84 3.54 -25.79
C ILE A 97 6.98 2.66 -26.31
N ASN A 98 7.87 3.27 -27.09
CA ASN A 98 9.14 2.69 -27.48
C ASN A 98 10.29 3.31 -26.69
N THR A 99 11.25 2.46 -26.31
CA THR A 99 12.50 2.91 -25.67
C THR A 99 13.52 3.24 -26.76
N VAL A 100 14.13 4.42 -26.70
CA VAL A 100 15.23 4.79 -27.59
C VAL A 100 16.45 3.93 -27.24
N VAL A 101 17.17 3.44 -28.24
CA VAL A 101 18.42 2.68 -28.04
C VAL A 101 19.60 3.66 -28.05
N PRO A 102 20.52 3.61 -27.05
CA PRO A 102 20.55 2.68 -25.92
C PRO A 102 19.50 2.99 -24.83
N PRO A 103 19.03 1.97 -24.08
CA PRO A 103 18.03 2.14 -23.02
C PRO A 103 18.44 3.23 -22.02
N GLY A 104 17.48 4.07 -21.62
CA GLY A 104 17.70 5.18 -20.68
C GLY A 104 18.04 6.52 -21.34
N VAL A 105 18.16 6.58 -22.68
CA VAL A 105 18.36 7.84 -23.43
C VAL A 105 17.05 8.61 -23.64
N GLY A 106 15.92 7.91 -23.75
CA GLY A 106 14.62 8.54 -23.90
C GLY A 106 13.52 7.56 -24.30
N TYR A 107 12.32 8.10 -24.44
CA TYR A 107 11.11 7.38 -24.83
C TYR A 107 10.43 8.11 -25.99
N THR A 108 9.82 7.35 -26.89
CA THR A 108 9.01 7.87 -28.00
C THR A 108 7.63 7.24 -27.95
N ALA A 109 6.58 8.02 -28.22
CA ALA A 109 5.24 7.49 -28.41
C ALA A 109 5.10 6.88 -29.81
N ASN A 110 4.61 5.65 -29.90
CA ASN A 110 4.30 4.99 -31.17
C ASN A 110 3.04 5.57 -31.81
N ASN A 111 2.08 5.90 -30.96
CA ASN A 111 0.85 6.59 -31.30
C ASN A 111 0.55 7.59 -30.18
N ILE A 112 0.81 8.87 -30.45
CA ILE A 112 0.64 9.93 -29.44
C ILE A 112 -0.83 10.16 -29.08
N ASP A 113 -1.74 9.97 -30.04
CA ASP A 113 -3.18 10.15 -29.80
C ASP A 113 -3.72 9.06 -28.87
N ALA A 114 -3.38 7.80 -29.15
CA ALA A 114 -3.75 6.68 -28.27
C ALA A 114 -3.09 6.77 -26.88
N LEU A 115 -1.85 7.27 -26.80
CA LEU A 115 -1.18 7.50 -25.52
C LEU A 115 -1.88 8.60 -24.71
N ASN A 116 -2.36 9.66 -25.37
CA ASN A 116 -3.10 10.73 -24.73
C ASN A 116 -4.48 10.26 -24.24
N GLU A 117 -5.17 9.39 -24.99
CA GLU A 117 -6.41 8.76 -24.53
C GLU A 117 -6.18 7.96 -23.24
N GLU A 118 -5.12 7.16 -23.19
CA GLU A 118 -4.77 6.42 -21.98
C GLU A 118 -4.31 7.32 -20.83
N PHE A 119 -3.68 8.45 -21.12
CA PHE A 119 -3.35 9.43 -20.11
C PHE A 119 -4.61 10.06 -19.48
N LEU A 120 -5.64 10.33 -20.29
CA LEU A 120 -6.94 10.79 -19.78
C LEU A 120 -7.62 9.70 -18.93
N ASN A 121 -7.59 8.44 -19.37
CA ASN A 121 -8.08 7.31 -18.56
C ASN A 121 -7.36 7.24 -17.22
N TYR A 122 -6.04 7.37 -17.23
CA TYR A 122 -5.22 7.39 -16.03
C TYR A 122 -5.59 8.50 -15.06
N LEU A 123 -5.76 9.74 -15.56
CA LEU A 123 -6.16 10.88 -14.71
C LEU A 123 -7.54 10.69 -14.07
N ASN A 124 -8.45 9.99 -14.74
CA ASN A 124 -9.79 9.75 -14.24
C ASN A 124 -9.86 8.60 -13.23
N PHE A 125 -9.12 7.51 -13.44
CA PHE A 125 -9.24 6.31 -12.61
C PHE A 125 -7.98 5.43 -12.51
N GLY A 126 -6.93 5.66 -13.30
CA GLY A 126 -5.80 4.73 -13.40
C GLY A 126 -4.79 4.77 -12.25
N GLY A 127 -4.96 5.65 -11.27
CA GLY A 127 -4.10 5.71 -10.08
C GLY A 127 -4.31 4.53 -9.11
N TYR A 128 -5.48 3.89 -9.13
CA TYR A 128 -5.82 2.79 -8.22
C TYR A 128 -5.88 1.46 -8.97
N PRO A 129 -5.12 0.42 -8.58
CA PRO A 129 -5.13 -0.88 -9.25
C PRO A 129 -6.53 -1.48 -9.41
N GLU A 130 -7.39 -1.36 -8.41
CA GLU A 130 -8.75 -1.89 -8.40
C GLU A 130 -9.60 -1.30 -9.54
N ALA A 131 -9.45 0.00 -9.80
CA ALA A 131 -10.16 0.70 -10.87
C ALA A 131 -9.61 0.34 -12.26
N VAL A 132 -8.36 -0.11 -12.35
CA VAL A 132 -7.75 -0.59 -13.60
C VAL A 132 -8.26 -2.00 -13.95
N PHE A 133 -8.48 -2.87 -12.97
CA PHE A 133 -8.89 -4.26 -13.21
C PHE A 133 -10.40 -4.49 -13.34
N SER A 134 -11.24 -3.58 -12.85
CA SER A 134 -12.69 -3.78 -12.88
C SER A 134 -13.37 -2.95 -13.96
N ASP A 135 -13.87 -3.64 -14.99
CA ASP A 135 -14.70 -3.02 -16.03
C ASP A 135 -15.93 -2.31 -15.44
N THR A 136 -16.51 -2.87 -14.37
CA THR A 136 -17.65 -2.30 -13.63
C THR A 136 -17.29 -0.98 -12.93
N ILE A 137 -16.06 -0.85 -12.41
CA ILE A 137 -15.58 0.38 -11.77
C ILE A 137 -15.25 1.45 -12.82
N ARG A 138 -14.75 1.06 -14.00
CA ARG A 138 -14.50 1.97 -15.14
C ARG A 138 -15.79 2.60 -15.69
N GLU A 139 -16.91 1.88 -15.63
CA GLU A 139 -18.22 2.38 -16.06
C GLU A 139 -18.87 3.37 -15.07
N ASN A 140 -18.54 3.28 -13.77
CA ASN A 140 -19.08 4.18 -12.74
C ASN A 140 -17.99 4.69 -11.76
N PRO A 141 -17.00 5.47 -12.25
CA PRO A 141 -15.86 5.90 -11.44
C PRO A 141 -16.28 6.80 -10.27
N GLN A 142 -17.38 7.54 -10.40
CA GLN A 142 -17.90 8.43 -9.33
C GLN A 142 -18.38 7.68 -8.08
N GLN A 143 -18.77 6.41 -8.18
CA GLN A 143 -19.20 5.62 -7.02
C GLN A 143 -18.03 5.18 -6.14
N PHE A 144 -16.84 5.02 -6.72
CA PHE A 144 -15.65 4.52 -6.03
C PHE A 144 -14.69 5.64 -5.61
N ILE A 145 -14.72 6.79 -6.30
CA ILE A 145 -13.95 7.99 -5.95
C ILE A 145 -14.61 8.79 -4.81
N ARG A 146 -15.89 8.54 -4.50
CA ARG A 146 -16.57 9.12 -3.33
C ARG A 146 -16.56 8.13 -2.17
N GLY A 147 -15.51 8.17 -1.34
CA GLY A 147 -15.55 7.44 -0.08
C GLY A 147 -14.26 7.33 0.70
N ASP A 148 -13.36 8.31 0.66
CA ASP A 148 -12.26 8.47 1.64
C ASP A 148 -12.22 9.91 2.18
#